data_AF-A0A1Z5RPU9-F1
#
_entry.id   AF-A0A1Z5RPU9-F1
#
_cell.length_a   1.000
_cell.length_b   1.000
_cell.length_c   1.000
_cell.angle_alpha   90.00
_cell.angle_beta   90.00
_cell.angle_gamma   90.00
#
_symmetry.space_group_name_H-M   'P 1'
#
loop_
_entity.id
_entity.type
_entity.pdbx_description
1 polymer ?
#
loop_
_entity_poly.entity_id
_entity_poly.type
_entity_poly.pdbx_seq_one_letter_code
_entity_poly.pdbx_strand_id
1 'polypeptide(L)'
;MTGPKRGIEMSSIVLIEFDMRIKTGIQEDNDLQLIDGALVCSDGIYKPWKPIRERIIGSSCAVDVTLAVLAHAVEATIEVVVSELQSGLGLSLSSFLDDMDAYEEIQLFDGIIAQSGPLRRFVVAVPIYKVMLLKVKVGNVFKHTQYGSASREIKFQPKLHGCTRRQIRLKVATISLKVTWSGVPGVAL
;
A
#
# COMPACT_ATOMS: atom_id res chain seq x y z
N MET A 1 -8.14 6.43 4.13
CA MET A 1 -7.89 6.10 2.71
C MET A 1 -7.44 4.64 2.57
N THR A 2 -8.37 3.69 2.58
CA THR A 2 -8.07 2.25 2.42
C THR A 2 -8.77 1.68 1.19
N GLY A 3 -8.77 2.44 0.09
CA GLY A 3 -9.10 1.90 -1.22
C GLY A 3 -7.95 1.03 -1.75
N PRO A 4 -8.19 0.14 -2.73
CA PRO A 4 -7.13 -0.63 -3.36
C PRO A 4 -6.12 0.35 -3.99
N LYS A 5 -4.85 0.25 -3.58
CA LYS A 5 -3.75 0.92 -4.29
C LYS A 5 -3.65 0.26 -5.66
N ARG A 6 -3.88 1.03 -6.72
CA ARG A 6 -3.79 0.58 -8.11
C ARG A 6 -2.59 1.25 -8.75
N GLY A 7 -1.74 0.46 -9.41
CA GLY A 7 -0.75 1.02 -10.33
C GLY A 7 -1.44 1.43 -11.63
N ILE A 8 -1.02 2.55 -12.20
CA ILE A 8 -1.39 2.97 -13.55
C ILE A 8 -0.08 3.02 -14.33
N GLU A 9 0.02 2.24 -15.40
CA GLU A 9 1.16 2.33 -16.30
C GLU A 9 1.13 3.68 -17.04
N MET A 10 2.30 4.26 -17.19
CA MET A 10 2.47 5.57 -17.75
C MET A 10 3.66 5.55 -18.72
N SER A 11 3.36 5.48 -20.02
CA SER A 11 4.35 5.58 -21.12
C SER A 11 4.41 6.97 -21.74
N SER A 12 3.43 7.82 -21.44
CA SER A 12 3.30 9.22 -21.87
C SER A 12 2.71 10.06 -20.75
N ILE A 13 2.40 11.34 -21.02
CA ILE A 13 1.53 12.12 -20.13
C ILE A 13 0.22 11.36 -19.95
N VAL A 14 -0.16 11.08 -18.71
CA VAL A 14 -1.42 10.41 -18.34
C VAL A 14 -2.35 11.45 -17.75
N LEU A 15 -3.59 11.50 -18.25
CA LEU A 15 -4.66 12.28 -17.67
C LEU A 15 -5.57 11.33 -16.87
N ILE A 16 -5.74 11.59 -15.58
CA ILE A 16 -6.67 10.86 -14.73
C ILE A 16 -7.90 11.74 -14.53
N GLU A 17 -8.95 11.46 -15.28
CA GLU A 17 -10.27 12.08 -15.09
C GLU A 17 -11.05 11.34 -14.00
N PHE A 18 -11.80 12.09 -13.19
CA PHE A 18 -12.65 11.54 -12.14
C PHE A 18 -13.93 12.36 -12.02
N ASP A 19 -15.05 11.65 -11.88
CA ASP A 19 -16.35 12.19 -11.49
C ASP A 19 -16.83 11.34 -10.31
N MET A 20 -16.74 11.89 -9.09
CA MET A 20 -17.20 11.21 -7.89
C MET A 20 -18.52 11.82 -7.43
N ARG A 21 -19.48 10.97 -7.12
CA ARG A 21 -20.82 11.36 -6.69
C ARG A 21 -21.26 10.56 -5.46
N ILE A 22 -22.10 11.16 -4.61
CA ILE A 22 -22.83 10.44 -3.55
C ILE A 22 -24.12 9.91 -4.15
N LYS A 23 -24.35 8.60 -4.01
CA LYS A 23 -25.63 8.00 -4.37
C LYS A 23 -26.74 8.47 -3.44
N THR A 24 -27.76 9.11 -3.98
CA THR A 24 -28.89 9.68 -3.21
C THR A 24 -30.25 9.09 -3.59
N GLY A 25 -30.34 8.32 -4.69
CA GLY A 25 -31.60 7.77 -5.19
C GLY A 25 -31.45 6.59 -6.15
N ILE A 26 -32.50 6.36 -6.96
CA ILE A 26 -32.57 5.23 -7.93
C ILE A 26 -31.92 5.57 -9.27
N GLN A 27 -31.96 6.84 -9.67
CA GLN A 27 -31.42 7.34 -10.95
C GLN A 27 -30.14 8.14 -10.71
N GLU A 28 -29.13 7.92 -11.55
CA GLU A 28 -27.80 8.56 -11.47
C GLU A 28 -27.88 10.10 -11.57
N ASP A 29 -28.90 10.65 -12.24
CA ASP A 29 -29.11 12.10 -12.36
C ASP A 29 -29.38 12.81 -11.01
N ASN A 30 -29.81 12.05 -9.99
CA ASN A 30 -30.04 12.61 -8.66
C ASN A 30 -28.78 12.58 -7.78
N ASP A 31 -27.74 11.87 -8.20
CA ASP A 31 -26.54 11.68 -7.40
C ASP A 31 -25.80 13.02 -7.22
N LEU A 32 -25.48 13.32 -5.96
CA LEU A 32 -24.84 14.59 -5.62
C LEU A 32 -23.37 14.55 -6.07
N GLN A 33 -23.03 15.37 -7.06
CA GLN A 33 -21.64 15.50 -7.51
C GLN A 33 -20.77 16.09 -6.40
N LEU A 34 -19.74 15.33 -6.02
CA LEU A 34 -18.75 15.74 -5.04
C LEU A 34 -17.58 16.46 -5.69
N ILE A 35 -17.05 15.83 -6.74
CA ILE A 35 -15.87 16.32 -7.44
C ILE A 35 -15.91 15.83 -8.88
N ASP A 36 -15.55 16.73 -9.77
CA ASP A 36 -15.45 16.50 -11.21
C ASP A 36 -14.21 17.24 -11.69
N GLY A 37 -13.30 16.52 -12.31
CA GLY A 37 -12.07 17.11 -12.78
C GLY A 37 -11.07 16.09 -13.29
N ALA A 38 -9.86 16.58 -13.54
CA ALA A 38 -8.78 15.74 -14.03
C ALA A 38 -7.44 16.12 -13.41
N LEU A 39 -6.56 15.14 -13.33
CA LEU A 39 -5.18 15.28 -12.87
C LEU A 39 -4.23 14.91 -14.01
N VAL A 40 -3.30 15.81 -14.34
CA VAL A 40 -2.26 15.56 -15.33
C VAL A 40 -1.04 14.97 -14.64
N CYS A 41 -0.69 13.75 -15.00
CA CYS A 41 0.51 13.06 -14.54
C CYS A 41 1.56 13.04 -15.66
N SER A 42 2.71 13.68 -15.44
CA SER A 42 3.84 13.60 -16.37
C SER A 42 5.16 13.40 -15.62
N ASP A 43 6.08 12.65 -16.23
CA ASP A 43 7.39 12.31 -15.63
C ASP A 43 8.26 13.56 -15.47
N GLY A 44 8.02 14.58 -16.31
CA GLY A 44 8.66 15.89 -16.19
C GLY A 44 8.11 16.78 -15.06
N ILE A 45 6.87 16.56 -14.62
CA ILE A 45 6.23 17.32 -13.53
C ILE A 45 6.58 16.69 -12.17
N TYR A 46 6.66 15.36 -12.12
CA TYR A 46 6.86 14.64 -10.87
C TYR A 46 8.28 14.13 -10.75
N LYS A 47 8.98 14.54 -9.69
CA LYS A 47 10.23 13.88 -9.32
C LYS A 47 9.90 12.41 -9.07
N PRO A 48 10.58 11.48 -9.77
CA PRO A 48 10.39 10.07 -9.51
C PRO A 48 10.50 9.77 -8.01
N TRP A 49 9.68 8.83 -7.56
CA TRP A 49 9.73 8.23 -6.22
C TRP A 49 9.29 9.09 -5.03
N LYS A 50 9.23 10.42 -5.16
CA LYS A 50 8.76 11.28 -4.07
C LYS A 50 7.23 11.33 -4.09
N PRO A 51 6.54 10.91 -3.01
CA PRO A 51 5.10 11.09 -2.93
C PRO A 51 4.75 12.57 -3.00
N ILE A 52 3.79 12.89 -3.84
CA ILE A 52 3.24 14.24 -4.00
C ILE A 52 1.80 14.19 -3.53
N ARG A 53 1.46 15.16 -2.68
CA ARG A 53 0.12 15.35 -2.17
C ARG A 53 -0.55 16.44 -3.00
N GLU A 54 -1.55 16.05 -3.75
CA GLU A 54 -2.38 16.95 -4.53
C GLU A 54 -3.72 17.10 -3.81
N ARG A 55 -4.24 18.33 -3.74
CA ARG A 55 -5.59 18.59 -3.26
C ARG A 55 -6.44 18.98 -4.45
N ILE A 56 -7.40 18.14 -4.78
CA ILE A 56 -8.36 18.42 -5.82
C ILE A 56 -9.56 19.07 -5.15
N ILE A 57 -9.91 20.29 -5.57
CA ILE A 57 -11.01 21.06 -5.01
C ILE A 57 -12.24 20.86 -5.91
N GLY A 58 -13.27 20.22 -5.37
CA GLY A 58 -14.59 20.10 -6.00
C GLY A 58 -15.53 21.22 -5.54
N SER A 59 -16.72 21.25 -6.13
CA SER A 59 -17.76 22.25 -5.84
C SER A 59 -18.28 22.16 -4.39
N SER A 60 -18.32 20.95 -3.83
CA SER A 60 -18.90 20.67 -2.50
C SER A 60 -17.92 20.03 -1.51
N CYS A 61 -16.78 19.50 -1.97
CA CYS A 61 -15.74 18.94 -1.12
C CYS A 61 -14.36 19.00 -1.78
N ALA A 62 -13.30 18.66 -1.05
CA ALA A 62 -11.97 18.45 -1.60
C ALA A 62 -11.51 17.01 -1.39
N VAL A 63 -10.73 16.48 -2.33
CA VAL A 63 -10.09 15.16 -2.25
C VAL A 63 -8.59 15.34 -2.21
N ASP A 64 -7.97 14.84 -1.14
CA ASP A 64 -6.52 14.74 -1.05
C ASP A 64 -6.05 13.44 -1.70
N VAL A 65 -5.22 13.55 -2.72
CA VAL A 65 -4.59 12.45 -3.44
C VAL A 65 -3.12 12.43 -3.10
N THR A 66 -2.56 11.23 -2.90
CA THR A 66 -1.12 11.04 -2.81
C THR A 66 -0.69 10.11 -3.92
N LEU A 67 0.21 10.58 -4.79
CA LEU A 67 0.72 9.84 -5.93
C LEU A 67 2.24 9.82 -5.91
N ALA A 68 2.83 8.81 -6.54
CA ALA A 68 4.26 8.75 -6.81
C ALA A 68 4.45 8.11 -8.19
N VAL A 69 5.38 8.65 -8.98
CA VAL A 69 5.78 8.06 -10.27
C VAL A 69 6.98 7.16 -10.02
N LEU A 70 6.88 5.90 -10.45
CA LEU A 70 7.94 4.91 -10.31
C LEU A 70 8.33 4.38 -11.69
N ALA A 71 9.58 4.54 -12.09
CA ALA A 71 10.10 3.92 -13.31
C ALA A 71 10.30 2.41 -13.13
N HIS A 72 9.93 1.62 -14.15
CA HIS A 72 10.11 0.17 -14.19
C HIS A 72 9.61 -0.55 -12.93
N ALA A 73 8.38 -0.22 -12.51
CA ALA A 73 7.78 -0.78 -11.30
C ALA A 73 6.99 -2.06 -11.58
N VAL A 74 6.98 -2.95 -10.58
CA VAL A 74 6.11 -4.12 -10.51
C VAL A 74 5.17 -3.97 -9.32
N GLU A 75 4.00 -4.59 -9.41
CA GLU A 75 3.04 -4.66 -8.31
C GLU A 75 3.45 -5.77 -7.33
N ALA A 76 3.58 -5.42 -6.05
CA ALA A 76 3.72 -6.35 -4.95
C ALA A 76 2.37 -6.51 -4.23
N THR A 77 1.68 -7.63 -4.47
CA THR A 77 0.59 -8.06 -3.60
C THR A 77 1.19 -8.71 -2.35
N ILE A 78 0.90 -8.14 -1.18
CA ILE A 78 1.33 -8.64 0.12
C ILE A 78 0.13 -9.26 0.84
N GLU A 79 0.26 -10.53 1.18
CA GLU A 79 -0.71 -11.29 1.97
C GLU A 79 -0.08 -11.65 3.32
N VAL A 80 -0.82 -11.42 4.40
CA VAL A 80 -0.36 -11.68 5.77
C VAL A 80 -1.33 -12.62 6.45
N VAL A 81 -0.81 -13.68 7.04
CA VAL A 81 -1.60 -14.63 7.84
C VAL A 81 -0.97 -14.74 9.22
N VAL A 82 -1.77 -14.54 10.25
CA VAL A 82 -1.39 -14.80 11.64
C VAL A 82 -2.01 -16.13 12.06
N SER A 83 -1.20 -17.04 12.57
CA SER A 83 -1.62 -18.36 13.06
C SER A 83 -1.06 -18.65 14.44
N GLU A 84 -1.55 -19.71 15.08
CA GLU A 84 -1.06 -20.17 16.40
C GLU A 84 -1.13 -19.08 17.49
N LEU A 85 -2.07 -18.14 17.35
CA LEU A 85 -2.23 -17.01 18.23
C LEU A 85 -2.71 -17.46 19.62
N GLN A 86 -1.88 -17.23 20.63
CA GLN A 86 -2.20 -17.59 22.03
C GLN A 86 -3.02 -16.51 22.73
N SER A 87 -2.82 -15.25 22.36
CA SER A 87 -3.51 -14.09 22.92
C SER A 87 -3.39 -12.90 21.99
N GLY A 88 -4.08 -11.78 22.30
CA GLY A 88 -4.05 -10.58 21.46
C GLY A 88 -2.63 -10.10 21.14
N LEU A 89 -2.39 -9.76 19.88
CA LEU A 89 -1.09 -9.34 19.35
C LEU A 89 -1.18 -7.94 18.73
N GLY A 90 -0.43 -6.98 19.25
CA GLY A 90 -0.22 -5.71 18.55
C GLY A 90 0.71 -5.95 17.36
N LEU A 91 0.29 -5.57 16.16
CA LEU A 91 1.05 -5.74 14.93
C LEU A 91 1.06 -4.44 14.15
N SER A 92 2.26 -3.98 13.80
CA SER A 92 2.47 -2.92 12.82
C SER A 92 3.31 -3.45 11.67
N LEU A 93 2.81 -3.26 10.45
CA LEU A 93 3.41 -3.68 9.20
C LEU A 93 3.50 -2.48 8.26
N SER A 94 4.70 -2.24 7.75
CA SER A 94 4.98 -1.20 6.78
C SER A 94 5.96 -1.69 5.72
N SER A 95 6.01 -0.95 4.60
CA SER A 95 6.86 -1.23 3.46
C SER A 95 7.71 -0.02 3.12
N PHE A 96 8.98 -0.23 2.79
CA PHE A 96 9.89 0.81 2.30
C PHE A 96 10.96 0.18 1.40
N LEU A 97 11.81 1.00 0.76
CA LEU A 97 12.90 0.52 -0.10
C LEU A 97 14.23 0.55 0.66
N ASP A 98 15.12 -0.40 0.34
CA ASP A 98 16.46 -0.61 0.96
C ASP A 98 17.51 0.45 0.57
N ASP A 99 17.10 1.69 0.26
CA ASP A 99 17.99 2.78 -0.13
C ASP A 99 17.50 4.11 0.49
N MET A 100 18.38 4.77 1.24
CA MET A 100 18.06 5.70 2.32
C MET A 100 17.71 7.14 1.87
N ASP A 101 17.02 7.84 2.76
CA ASP A 101 16.66 9.28 2.85
C ASP A 101 15.53 9.84 1.97
N ALA A 102 15.16 9.21 0.85
CA ALA A 102 14.14 9.78 -0.05
C ALA A 102 12.75 9.11 0.00
N TYR A 103 12.66 7.88 0.52
CA TYR A 103 11.44 7.07 0.40
C TYR A 103 10.62 7.09 1.69
N GLU A 104 9.34 7.46 1.58
CA GLU A 104 8.42 7.38 2.71
C GLU A 104 8.07 5.93 3.04
N GLU A 105 8.13 5.59 4.33
CA GLU A 105 7.64 4.33 4.85
C GLU A 105 6.11 4.27 4.69
N ILE A 106 5.64 3.28 3.92
CA ILE A 106 4.22 3.09 3.65
C ILE A 106 3.64 2.20 4.75
N GLN A 107 2.87 2.78 5.67
CA GLN A 107 2.11 2.00 6.65
C GLN A 107 1.02 1.18 5.94
N LEU A 108 1.07 -0.15 6.11
CA LEU A 108 0.10 -1.07 5.51
C LEU A 108 -0.97 -1.47 6.54
N PHE A 109 -0.53 -1.78 7.76
CA PHE A 109 -1.38 -2.19 8.87
C PHE A 109 -0.80 -1.70 10.20
N ASP A 110 -1.64 -1.20 11.09
CA ASP A 110 -1.27 -0.95 12.49
C ASP A 110 -2.52 -1.21 13.35
N GLY A 111 -2.42 -2.18 14.27
CA GLY A 111 -3.57 -2.57 15.07
C GLY A 111 -3.37 -3.84 15.89
N ILE A 112 -4.45 -4.27 16.54
CA ILE A 112 -4.47 -5.46 17.38
C ILE A 112 -5.11 -6.62 16.61
N ILE A 113 -4.42 -7.75 16.58
CA ILE A 113 -4.92 -9.03 16.08
C ILE A 113 -5.48 -9.82 17.25
N ALA A 114 -6.80 -9.99 17.28
CA ALA A 114 -7.49 -10.72 18.34
C ALA A 114 -7.62 -12.23 18.07
N GLN A 115 -7.58 -12.64 16.80
CA GLN A 115 -7.77 -14.03 16.37
C GLN A 115 -6.81 -14.41 15.24
N SER A 116 -6.51 -15.71 15.14
CA SER A 116 -5.75 -16.23 13.99
C SER A 116 -6.56 -16.08 12.70
N GLY A 117 -5.89 -15.76 11.61
CA GLY A 117 -6.52 -15.63 10.30
C GLY A 117 -5.70 -14.80 9.32
N PRO A 118 -6.18 -14.73 8.07
CA PRO A 118 -5.65 -13.80 7.09
C PRO A 118 -6.01 -12.35 7.45
N LEU A 119 -5.09 -11.43 7.20
CA LEU A 119 -5.40 -10.01 7.12
C LEU A 119 -5.86 -9.67 5.70
N ARG A 120 -6.38 -8.44 5.53
CA ARG A 120 -6.63 -7.91 4.19
C ARG A 120 -5.33 -7.92 3.37
N ARG A 121 -5.48 -8.06 2.05
CA ARG A 121 -4.35 -7.94 1.12
C ARG A 121 -3.90 -6.48 1.03
N PHE A 122 -2.61 -6.29 0.85
CA PHE A 122 -2.01 -4.98 0.58
C PHE A 122 -1.33 -5.00 -0.78
N VAL A 123 -1.25 -3.84 -1.42
CA VAL A 123 -0.62 -3.68 -2.72
C VAL A 123 0.31 -2.49 -2.68
N VAL A 124 1.53 -2.64 -3.16
CA VAL A 124 2.51 -1.55 -3.32
C VAL A 124 3.24 -1.71 -4.64
N ALA A 125 3.58 -0.59 -5.30
CA ALA A 125 4.44 -0.60 -6.48
C ALA A 125 5.91 -0.55 -6.03
N VAL A 126 6.77 -1.33 -6.67
CA VAL A 126 8.19 -1.43 -6.32
C VAL A 126 9.03 -1.39 -7.60
N PRO A 127 10.08 -0.54 -7.69
CA PRO A 127 11.00 -0.55 -8.83
C PRO A 127 11.70 -1.90 -8.92
N ILE A 128 11.74 -2.52 -10.11
CA ILE A 128 12.22 -3.90 -10.27
C ILE A 128 13.70 -4.08 -9.87
N TYR A 129 14.48 -3.01 -9.95
CA TYR A 129 15.92 -2.97 -9.62
C TYR A 129 16.21 -2.55 -8.17
N LYS A 130 15.19 -2.30 -7.34
CA LYS A 130 15.33 -2.01 -5.91
C LYS A 130 14.99 -3.23 -5.07
N VAL A 131 15.17 -3.12 -3.75
CA VAL A 131 14.76 -4.15 -2.79
C VAL A 131 13.62 -3.58 -1.94
N MET A 132 12.52 -4.34 -1.83
CA MET A 132 11.44 -4.02 -0.90
C MET A 132 11.76 -4.59 0.48
N LEU A 133 11.61 -3.76 1.51
CA LEU A 133 11.69 -4.15 2.91
C LEU A 133 10.29 -4.11 3.52
N LEU A 134 9.87 -5.23 4.10
CA LEU A 134 8.71 -5.27 5.00
C LEU A 134 9.19 -5.20 6.44
N LYS A 135 8.80 -4.13 7.14
CA LYS A 135 9.07 -3.96 8.57
C LYS A 135 7.89 -4.49 9.37
N VAL A 136 8.19 -5.43 10.26
CA VAL A 136 7.21 -6.03 11.16
C VAL A 136 7.59 -5.65 12.59
N LYS A 137 6.71 -4.91 13.25
CA LYS A 137 6.79 -4.59 14.68
C LYS A 137 5.68 -5.34 15.41
N VAL A 138 6.03 -5.91 16.56
CA VAL A 138 5.11 -6.72 17.35
C VAL A 138 5.09 -6.23 18.79
N GLY A 139 3.91 -5.86 19.29
CA GLY A 139 3.65 -5.46 20.66
C GLY A 139 2.83 -6.50 21.43
N ASN A 140 3.05 -6.58 22.74
CA ASN A 140 2.18 -7.36 23.62
C ASN A 140 1.03 -6.46 24.12
N VAL A 141 -0.22 -6.87 23.91
CA VAL A 141 -1.41 -6.10 24.31
C VAL A 141 -1.49 -5.91 25.84
N PHE A 142 -0.96 -6.85 26.63
CA PHE A 142 -1.07 -6.83 28.10
C PHE A 142 -0.04 -5.95 28.81
N LYS A 143 0.96 -5.44 28.10
CA LYS A 143 1.90 -4.48 28.66
C LYS A 143 1.63 -3.16 27.96
N HIS A 144 1.06 -2.19 28.68
CA HIS A 144 0.95 -0.78 28.27
C HIS A 144 2.31 -0.11 27.98
N THR A 145 3.38 -0.87 27.81
CA THR A 145 4.67 -0.39 27.38
C THR A 145 4.61 -0.04 25.91
N GLN A 146 4.65 1.27 25.64
CA GLN A 146 5.04 1.83 24.35
C GLN A 146 6.18 0.98 23.75
N TYR A 147 5.92 0.36 22.59
CA TYR A 147 6.83 -0.35 21.70
C TYR A 147 8.27 -0.60 22.22
N GLY A 148 8.45 -1.45 23.23
CA GLY A 148 9.74 -2.09 23.53
C GLY A 148 10.04 -3.26 22.56
N SER A 149 9.73 -3.04 21.28
CA SER A 149 9.45 -4.08 20.29
C SER A 149 10.63 -4.26 19.33
N ALA A 150 11.22 -5.45 19.31
CA ALA A 150 12.17 -5.82 18.27
C ALA A 150 11.47 -5.79 16.90
N SER A 151 11.81 -4.81 16.06
CA SER A 151 11.35 -4.78 14.67
C SER A 151 12.16 -5.77 13.84
N ARG A 152 11.49 -6.52 12.96
CA ARG A 152 12.17 -7.34 11.95
C ARG A 152 11.93 -6.75 10.58
N GLU A 153 12.99 -6.58 9.82
CA GLU A 153 12.94 -6.13 8.44
C GLU A 153 13.24 -7.31 7.52
N ILE A 154 12.34 -7.56 6.57
CA ILE A 154 12.40 -8.72 5.68
C ILE A 154 12.53 -8.22 4.24
N LYS A 155 13.63 -8.62 3.60
CA LYS A 155 13.93 -8.29 2.21
C LYS A 155 13.15 -9.17 1.24
N PHE A 156 12.57 -8.53 0.24
CA PHE A 156 11.94 -9.16 -0.91
C PHE A 156 12.50 -8.54 -2.19
N GLN A 157 13.07 -9.39 -3.04
CA GLN A 157 13.53 -8.98 -4.36
C GLN A 157 12.33 -8.93 -5.32
N PRO A 158 12.06 -7.79 -5.96
CA PRO A 158 11.07 -7.66 -7.01
C PRO A 158 11.37 -8.57 -8.20
N LYS A 159 10.31 -9.03 -8.85
CA LYS A 159 10.37 -9.85 -10.07
C LYS A 159 9.22 -9.41 -10.97
N LEU A 160 9.34 -9.65 -12.28
CA LEU A 160 8.22 -9.40 -13.20
C LEU A 160 6.99 -10.23 -12.83
N HIS A 161 7.22 -11.51 -12.52
CA HIS A 161 6.22 -12.43 -12.00
C HIS A 161 6.82 -13.34 -10.93
N GLY A 162 5.95 -13.84 -10.05
CA GLY A 162 6.29 -14.93 -9.13
C GLY A 162 5.81 -14.66 -7.71
N CYS A 163 6.17 -15.57 -6.79
CA CYS A 163 5.73 -15.48 -5.40
C CYS A 163 6.87 -15.89 -4.47
N THR A 164 7.00 -15.19 -3.34
CA THR A 164 7.94 -15.53 -2.26
C THR A 164 7.20 -15.52 -0.93
N ARG A 165 7.42 -16.55 -0.10
CA ARG A 165 6.84 -16.64 1.24
C ARG A 165 7.94 -16.63 2.29
N ARG A 166 7.70 -15.90 3.39
CA ARG A 166 8.53 -15.85 4.59
C ARG A 166 7.65 -16.08 5.81
N GLN A 167 8.25 -16.54 6.89
CA GLN A 167 7.55 -16.80 8.15
C GLN A 167 8.38 -16.27 9.31
N ILE A 168 7.71 -15.63 10.26
CA ILE A 168 8.27 -15.21 11.54
C ILE A 168 7.56 -16.04 12.60
N ARG A 169 8.32 -16.86 13.33
CA ARG A 169 7.81 -17.58 14.50
C ARG A 169 8.12 -16.75 15.75
N LEU A 170 7.07 -16.43 16.50
CA LEU A 170 7.14 -15.74 17.78
C LEU A 170 6.69 -16.73 18.86
N LYS A 171 6.91 -16.38 20.13
CA LYS A 171 6.46 -17.21 21.25
C LYS A 171 4.93 -17.34 21.33
N VAL A 172 4.20 -16.34 20.84
CA VAL A 172 2.75 -16.20 21.03
C VAL A 172 1.95 -16.28 19.74
N ALA A 173 2.62 -16.32 18.58
CA ALA A 173 2.00 -16.36 17.27
C ALA A 173 3.03 -16.69 16.18
N THR A 174 2.53 -17.10 15.02
CA THR A 174 3.30 -17.27 13.80
C THR A 174 2.75 -16.34 12.73
N ILE A 175 3.61 -15.53 12.11
CA ILE A 175 3.25 -14.58 11.05
C ILE A 175 3.82 -15.10 9.73
N SER A 176 2.96 -15.40 8.76
CA SER A 176 3.36 -15.71 7.39
C SER A 176 3.14 -14.51 6.49
N LEU A 177 4.19 -14.13 5.76
CA LEU A 177 4.17 -13.09 4.74
C LEU A 177 4.33 -13.75 3.38
N LYS A 178 3.41 -13.48 2.46
CA LYS A 178 3.52 -13.89 1.06
C LYS A 178 3.51 -12.64 0.20
N VAL A 179 4.51 -12.51 -0.66
CA VAL A 179 4.57 -11.45 -1.66
C VAL A 179 4.43 -12.09 -3.03
N THR A 180 3.42 -11.68 -3.77
CA THR A 180 3.18 -12.06 -5.17
C THR A 180 3.48 -10.86 -6.04
N TRP A 181 4.30 -11.07 -7.06
CA TRP A 181 4.70 -10.06 -8.02
C TRP A 181 3.94 -10.21 -9.33
N SER A 182 3.51 -9.08 -9.88
CA SER A 182 2.91 -8.99 -11.20
C SER A 182 3.31 -7.70 -11.89
N GLY A 183 3.32 -7.70 -13.23
CA GLY A 183 3.36 -6.45 -13.99
C GLY A 183 2.16 -5.56 -13.65
N VAL A 184 2.35 -4.25 -13.72
CA VAL A 184 1.25 -3.29 -13.63
C VAL A 184 0.43 -3.41 -14.93
N PRO A 185 -0.91 -3.58 -14.89
CA PRO A 185 -1.71 -3.77 -16.10
C PRO A 185 -1.57 -2.60 -17.09
N GLY A 186 -1.34 -2.93 -18.36
CA GLY A 186 -1.10 -1.98 -19.48
C GLY A 186 -0.04 -2.46 -20.50
N VAL A 187 0.73 -3.49 -20.14
CA VAL A 187 1.90 -3.99 -20.88
C VAL A 187 1.58 -4.48 -22.30
N ALA A 188 2.06 -3.73 -23.30
CA ALA A 188 2.62 -4.31 -24.53
C ALA A 188 4.14 -4.19 -24.42
N LEU A 189 4.85 -5.32 -24.46
CA LEU A 189 6.32 -5.39 -24.52
C LEU A 189 6.84 -4.86 -25.87
#